data_AF-A0A972BRH6-F1
#
_entry.id   AF-A0A972BRH6-F1
#
_cell.length_a   1.000
_cell.length_b   1.000
_cell.length_c   1.000
_cell.angle_alpha   90.00
_cell.angle_beta   90.00
_cell.angle_gamma   90.00
#
_symmetry.space_group_name_H-M   'P 1'
#
loop_
_entity.id
_entity.type
_entity.pdbx_description
1 polymer ?
#
loop_
_entity_poly.entity_id
_entity_poly.type
_entity_poly.pdbx_seq_one_letter_code
_entity_poly.pdbx_strand_id
1 'polypeptide(L)'
;VVETQPAPNLSWDGQQPDPGTSPAPYRIYNIGNNNAVELEYFIAVLEEALGKKALRNYMDLQPGDVPATYADINDLTRDMNFAPRTRIEEGIQHFVAWYREYYGH
;
A
#
# COMPACT_ATOMS: atom_id res chain seq x y z
N VAL A 1 11.88 -7.98 15.90
CA VAL A 1 12.66 -6.83 16.42
C VAL A 1 13.47 -6.31 15.25
N VAL A 2 13.41 -5.02 14.95
CA VAL A 2 14.29 -4.43 13.93
C VAL A 2 15.68 -4.34 14.55
N GLU A 3 16.67 -5.02 13.97
CA GLU A 3 18.02 -5.09 14.55
C GLU A 3 18.85 -3.84 14.27
N THR A 4 18.43 -3.01 13.31
CA THR A 4 19.14 -1.81 12.89
C THR A 4 18.50 -0.55 13.48
N GLN A 5 19.24 0.14 14.34
CA GLN A 5 18.85 1.45 14.85
C GLN A 5 19.06 2.52 13.75
N PRO A 6 18.10 3.44 13.52
CA PRO A 6 18.28 4.51 12.54
C PRO A 6 19.39 5.48 12.97
N ALA A 7 20.23 5.85 12.01
CA ALA A 7 21.27 6.86 12.21
C ALA A 7 20.69 8.29 12.09
N PRO A 8 21.25 9.29 12.80
CA PRO A 8 20.89 10.68 12.61
C PRO A 8 21.31 11.19 11.21
N ASN A 9 20.48 12.04 10.61
CA ASN A 9 20.82 12.77 9.39
C ASN A 9 21.47 14.12 9.76
N LEU A 10 22.80 14.19 9.72
CA LEU A 10 23.56 15.40 10.07
C LEU A 10 23.42 16.53 9.04
N SER A 11 22.95 16.21 7.83
CA SER A 11 22.66 17.18 6.77
C SER A 11 21.21 17.66 6.74
N TRP A 12 20.40 17.26 7.72
CA TRP A 12 18.99 17.65 7.77
C TRP A 12 18.82 19.16 7.98
N ASP A 13 17.94 19.78 7.19
CA ASP A 13 17.64 21.21 7.24
C ASP A 13 16.16 21.43 7.56
N GLY A 14 15.87 22.20 8.60
CA GLY A 14 14.49 22.54 8.98
C GLY A 14 13.77 23.44 7.97
N GLN A 15 14.51 24.13 7.10
CA GLN A 15 13.94 24.93 6.00
C GLN A 15 13.64 24.08 4.76
N GLN A 16 14.29 22.92 4.61
CA GLN A 16 14.09 21.98 3.51
C GLN A 16 14.10 20.54 4.06
N PRO A 17 13.07 20.16 4.83
CA PRO A 17 13.10 18.90 5.57
C PRO A 17 12.91 17.72 4.62
N ASP A 18 13.73 16.68 4.81
CA ASP A 18 13.37 15.33 4.40
C ASP A 18 12.46 14.73 5.50
N PRO A 19 11.17 14.47 5.21
CA PRO A 19 10.23 13.97 6.21
C PRO A 19 10.55 12.53 6.67
N GLY A 20 11.35 11.80 5.90
CA GLY A 20 11.81 10.46 6.24
C GLY A 20 12.91 10.44 7.31
N THR A 21 13.57 11.57 7.58
CA THR A 21 14.77 11.64 8.44
C THR A 21 14.71 12.73 9.50
N SER A 22 15.67 12.71 10.43
CA SER A 22 15.81 13.75 11.45
C SER A 22 17.25 13.86 11.95
N PRO A 23 17.64 14.95 12.64
CA PRO A 23 18.93 15.05 13.33
C PRO A 23 19.04 14.11 14.55
N ALA A 24 17.92 13.56 15.02
CA ALA A 24 17.88 12.49 16.02
C ALA A 24 17.89 11.10 15.33
N PRO A 25 18.25 10.01 16.04
CA PRO A 25 18.23 8.66 15.50
C PRO A 25 16.78 8.16 15.31
N TYR A 26 16.13 8.62 14.25
CA TYR A 26 14.75 8.32 13.89
C TYR A 26 14.58 8.29 12.37
N ARG A 27 13.69 7.43 11.88
CA ARG A 27 13.34 7.28 10.47
C ARG A 27 11.85 7.01 10.29
N ILE A 28 11.24 7.61 9.27
CA ILE A 28 9.89 7.30 8.79
C ILE A 28 10.00 6.52 7.49
N TYR A 29 9.17 5.49 7.35
CA TYR A 29 9.06 4.73 6.12
C TYR A 29 7.60 4.65 5.71
N ASN A 30 7.33 4.79 4.41
CA ASN A 30 6.05 4.40 3.85
C ASN A 30 6.01 2.88 3.71
N ILE A 31 4.92 2.26 4.14
CA ILE A 31 4.65 0.85 3.91
C ILE A 31 3.44 0.76 2.96
N GLY A 32 3.60 0.06 1.85
CA GLY A 32 2.53 -0.14 0.89
C GLY A 32 3.01 -0.85 -0.35
N ASN A 33 2.11 -0.96 -1.32
CA ASN A 33 2.48 -1.35 -2.67
C ASN A 33 3.07 -0.14 -3.40
N ASN A 34 4.17 -0.35 -4.12
CA ASN A 34 4.82 0.68 -4.93
C ASN A 34 4.26 0.76 -6.36
N ASN A 35 3.24 -0.03 -6.66
CA ASN A 35 2.52 0.02 -7.93
C ASN A 35 1.03 0.30 -7.68
N ALA A 36 0.50 1.30 -8.38
CA ALA A 36 -0.93 1.57 -8.39
C ALA A 36 -1.66 0.47 -9.16
N VAL A 37 -2.85 0.09 -8.68
CA VAL A 37 -3.75 -0.86 -9.33
C VAL A 37 -5.01 -0.11 -9.73
N GLU A 38 -5.42 -0.25 -10.99
CA GLU A 38 -6.66 0.36 -11.47
C GLU A 38 -7.88 -0.24 -10.77
N LEU A 39 -8.83 0.62 -10.38
CA LEU A 39 -10.07 0.20 -9.72
C LEU A 39 -10.87 -0.80 -10.56
N GLU A 40 -10.89 -0.61 -11.88
CA GLU A 40 -11.54 -1.52 -12.82
C GLU A 40 -10.96 -2.93 -12.78
N TYR A 41 -9.63 -3.05 -12.71
CA TYR A 41 -8.96 -4.33 -12.59
C TYR A 41 -9.21 -4.96 -11.22
N PHE A 42 -9.15 -4.17 -10.15
CA PHE A 42 -9.50 -4.63 -8.81
C PHE A 42 -10.91 -5.24 -8.75
N ILE A 43 -11.91 -4.54 -9.32
CA ILE A 43 -13.30 -5.03 -9.40
C ILE A 43 -13.37 -6.32 -10.23
N ALA A 44 -12.69 -6.38 -11.38
CA ALA A 44 -12.70 -7.56 -12.24
C ALA A 44 -12.17 -8.82 -11.52
N VAL A 45 -11.08 -8.68 -10.78
CA VAL A 45 -10.49 -9.77 -9.98
C VAL A 45 -11.44 -10.21 -8.85
N LEU A 46 -12.13 -9.26 -8.21
CA LEU A 46 -13.13 -9.56 -7.18
C LEU A 46 -14.35 -10.28 -7.76
N GLU A 47 -14.84 -9.87 -8.92
CA GLU A 47 -15.92 -10.55 -9.64
C GLU A 47 -15.56 -12.01 -9.99
N GLU A 48 -14.32 -12.25 -10.40
CA GLU A 48 -13.80 -13.59 -10.67
C GLU A 48 -13.76 -14.44 -9.40
N ALA A 49 -13.19 -13.92 -8.30
CA ALA A 49 -13.11 -14.62 -7.02
C ALA A 49 -14.51 -14.94 -6.44
N LEU A 50 -15.49 -14.05 -6.68
CA LEU A 50 -16.87 -14.25 -6.24
C LEU A 50 -17.71 -15.08 -7.21
N GLY A 51 -17.28 -15.26 -8.46
CA GLY A 51 -18.05 -15.91 -9.52
C GLY A 51 -19.29 -15.12 -9.94
N LYS A 52 -19.31 -13.80 -9.73
CA LYS A 52 -20.48 -12.94 -9.97
C LYS A 52 -20.08 -11.57 -10.48
N LYS A 53 -20.77 -11.09 -11.51
CA LYS A 53 -20.60 -9.73 -12.04
C LYS A 53 -21.31 -8.69 -11.17
N ALA A 54 -20.64 -7.57 -10.93
CA ALA A 54 -21.22 -6.43 -10.25
C ALA A 54 -22.18 -5.68 -11.19
N LEU A 55 -23.28 -5.19 -10.62
CA LEU A 55 -24.11 -4.18 -11.30
C LEU A 55 -23.45 -2.83 -11.07
N ARG A 56 -22.83 -2.28 -12.11
CA ARG A 56 -21.99 -1.09 -11.99
C ARG A 56 -22.83 0.20 -12.10
N ASN A 57 -22.59 1.12 -11.19
CA ASN A 57 -23.09 2.49 -11.25
C ASN A 57 -21.88 3.43 -11.27
N TYR A 58 -21.52 3.90 -12.46
CA TYR A 58 -20.39 4.81 -12.63
C TYR A 58 -20.77 6.20 -12.12
N MET A 59 -19.87 6.80 -11.33
CA MET A 59 -20.01 8.13 -10.76
C MET A 59 -18.75 8.93 -11.04
N ASP A 60 -18.88 10.25 -11.03
CA ASP A 60 -17.73 11.15 -11.10
C ASP A 60 -16.81 10.98 -9.88
N LEU A 61 -15.54 11.40 -10.02
CA LEU A 61 -14.58 11.42 -8.91
C LEU A 61 -15.16 12.19 -7.73
N GLN A 62 -15.07 11.61 -6.54
CA GLN A 62 -15.60 12.22 -5.34
C GLN A 62 -14.62 13.28 -4.81
N PRO A 63 -15.12 14.33 -4.14
CA PRO A 63 -14.25 15.30 -3.48
C PRO A 63 -13.34 14.60 -2.46
N GLY A 64 -12.03 14.62 -2.69
CA GLY A 64 -11.03 13.95 -1.86
C GLY A 64 -10.34 12.75 -2.51
N ASP A 65 -10.88 12.24 -3.62
CA ASP A 65 -10.20 11.22 -4.41
C ASP A 65 -8.94 11.80 -5.08
N VAL A 66 -7.86 11.00 -5.05
CA VAL A 66 -6.64 11.27 -5.83
C VAL A 66 -6.60 10.31 -7.02
N PRO A 67 -6.32 10.77 -8.25
CA PRO A 67 -6.38 9.92 -9.44
C PRO A 67 -5.47 8.68 -9.39
N ALA A 68 -4.31 8.81 -8.76
CA ALA A 68 -3.41 7.71 -8.49
C ALA A 68 -2.58 8.03 -7.24
N THR A 69 -2.40 7.03 -6.38
CA THR A 69 -1.50 7.10 -5.22
C THR A 69 -0.81 5.75 -5.04
N TYR A 70 0.43 5.78 -4.60
CA TYR A 70 1.24 4.60 -4.29
C TYR A 70 2.28 4.99 -3.24
N ALA A 71 2.77 4.00 -2.50
CA ALA A 71 3.80 4.24 -1.50
C ALA A 71 5.18 4.29 -2.17
N ASP A 72 5.94 5.37 -1.96
CA ASP A 72 7.38 5.33 -2.20
C ASP A 72 8.03 4.52 -1.07
N ILE A 73 8.46 3.31 -1.42
CA ILE A 73 9.08 2.35 -0.49
C ILE A 73 10.60 2.26 -0.66
N ASN A 74 11.24 3.12 -1.45
CA ASN A 74 12.66 3.02 -1.78
C ASN A 74 13.55 2.92 -0.53
N ASP A 75 13.26 3.75 0.47
CA ASP A 75 13.97 3.75 1.76
C ASP A 75 13.75 2.44 2.53
N LEU A 76 12.52 1.95 2.58
CA LEU A 76 12.18 0.72 3.31
C LEU A 76 12.79 -0.51 2.62
N THR A 77 12.81 -0.54 1.29
CA THR A 77 13.49 -1.56 0.51
C THR A 77 14.99 -1.52 0.74
N ARG A 78 15.63 -0.34 0.71
CA ARG A 78 17.07 -0.20 0.95
C ARG A 78 17.47 -0.65 2.36
N ASP A 79 16.74 -0.21 3.37
CA ASP A 79 17.18 -0.33 4.77
C ASP A 79 16.69 -1.63 5.43
N MET A 80 15.60 -2.21 4.94
CA MET A 80 14.96 -3.42 5.52
C MET A 80 14.79 -4.57 4.52
N ASN A 81 15.26 -4.43 3.28
CA ASN A 81 15.06 -5.40 2.19
C ASN A 81 13.58 -5.80 2.00
N PHE A 82 12.68 -4.85 2.30
CA PHE A 82 11.24 -5.05 2.14
C PHE A 82 10.84 -4.98 0.67
N ALA A 83 9.97 -5.92 0.27
CA ALA A 83 9.27 -5.85 -1.01
C ALA A 83 7.87 -6.46 -0.85
N PRO A 84 6.80 -5.79 -1.29
CA PRO A 84 5.48 -6.39 -1.35
C PRO A 84 5.51 -7.53 -2.39
N ARG A 85 5.09 -8.73 -1.99
CA ARG A 85 5.13 -9.93 -2.86
C ARG A 85 3.76 -10.49 -3.19
N THR A 86 2.74 -10.15 -2.41
CA THR A 86 1.37 -10.60 -2.64
C THR A 86 0.80 -9.83 -3.82
N ARG A 87 0.47 -10.56 -4.90
CA ARG A 87 -0.23 -9.96 -6.04
C ARG A 87 -1.68 -9.64 -5.67
N ILE A 88 -2.32 -8.74 -6.40
CA ILE A 88 -3.68 -8.31 -6.05
C ILE A 88 -4.68 -9.47 -6.18
N GLU A 89 -4.48 -10.36 -7.15
CA GLU A 89 -5.28 -11.55 -7.38
C GLU A 89 -5.21 -12.52 -6.20
N GLU A 90 -4.01 -12.75 -5.67
CA GLU A 90 -3.82 -13.59 -4.49
C GLU A 90 -4.42 -12.95 -3.24
N GLY A 91 -4.20 -11.64 -3.05
CA GLY A 91 -4.76 -10.90 -1.92
C GLY A 91 -6.29 -10.92 -1.89
N ILE A 92 -6.94 -10.69 -3.03
CA ILE A 92 -8.39 -10.71 -3.17
C ILE A 92 -8.94 -12.13 -2.94
N GLN A 93 -8.31 -13.15 -3.52
CA GLN A 93 -8.71 -14.55 -3.29
C GLN A 93 -8.66 -14.93 -1.81
N HIS A 94 -7.55 -14.60 -1.12
CA HIS A 94 -7.42 -14.84 0.32
C HIS A 94 -8.47 -14.07 1.12
N PHE A 95 -8.74 -12.81 0.77
CA PHE A 95 -9.74 -12.00 1.44
C PHE A 95 -11.15 -12.59 1.29
N VAL A 96 -11.55 -12.99 0.08
CA VAL A 96 -12.85 -13.62 -0.18
C VAL A 96 -12.99 -14.94 0.57
N ALA A 97 -11.94 -15.77 0.60
CA ALA A 97 -11.92 -17.02 1.34
C ALA A 97 -12.13 -16.79 2.85
N TRP A 98 -11.35 -15.88 3.43
CA TRP A 98 -11.48 -15.49 4.84
C TRP A 98 -12.89 -14.94 5.15
N TYR A 99 -13.43 -14.08 4.29
CA TYR A 99 -14.75 -13.48 4.50
C TYR A 99 -15.85 -14.54 4.53
N ARG A 100 -15.82 -15.50 3.59
CA ARG A 100 -16.78 -16.61 3.55
C ARG A 100 -16.69 -17.52 4.77
N GLU A 101 -15.47 -17.87 5.17
CA GLU A 101 -15.21 -18.68 6.37
C GLU A 101 -15.74 -17.98 7.63
N TYR A 102 -15.45 -16.69 7.79
CA TYR A 102 -15.83 -15.92 8.98
C TYR A 102 -17.34 -15.70 9.09
N TYR A 103 -18.03 -15.42 7.97
CA TYR A 103 -19.47 -15.10 7.97
C TYR A 103 -20.38 -16.29 7.62
N GLY A 104 -19.83 -17.45 7.26
CA GLY A 104 -20.61 -18.66 6.96
C GLY A 104 -21.38 -18.63 5.63
N HIS A 105 -20.83 -17.95 4.62
CA HIS A 105 -21.39 -17.85 3.27
C HIS A 105 -20.79 -18.85 2.29
#